data_AF-A0A356U8F7-F1
#
_entry.id   AF-A0A356U8F7-F1
#
_cell.length_a   1.000
_cell.length_b   1.000
_cell.length_c   1.000
_cell.angle_alpha   90.00
_cell.angle_beta   90.00
_cell.angle_gamma   90.00
#
_symmetry.space_group_name_H-M   'P 1'
#
loop_
_entity.id
_entity.type
_entity.pdbx_description
1 polymer ?
#
loop_
_entity_poly.entity_id
_entity_poly.type
_entity_poly.pdbx_seq_one_letter_code
_entity_poly.pdbx_strand_id
1 'polypeptide(L)' 'DGWGKRRLAYHIEDYIEGIYSVWFFNGKPETVAELDRVIKLSDRFLRHMIIRQDEK' A
#
# COMPACT_ATOMS: atom_id res chain seq x y z
N ASP A 1 -9.86 0.84 -8.07
CA ASP A 1 -9.51 0.26 -9.38
C ASP A 1 -8.16 -0.43 -9.23
N GLY A 2 -8.15 -1.76 -9.20
CA GLY A 2 -6.98 -2.55 -8.81
C GLY A 2 -6.17 -2.98 -10.04
N TRP A 3 -4.85 -2.93 -9.95
CA TRP A 3 -3.95 -3.43 -11.00
C TRP A 3 -3.91 -4.96 -11.08
N GLY A 4 -4.61 -5.64 -10.15
CA GLY A 4 -4.80 -7.08 -10.12
C GLY A 4 -3.57 -7.83 -9.58
N LYS A 5 -3.58 -9.15 -9.77
CA LYS A 5 -2.47 -10.02 -9.40
C LYS A 5 -1.34 -9.88 -10.44
N ARG A 6 -0.12 -9.62 -9.99
CA ARG A 6 1.08 -9.51 -10.82
C ARG A 6 2.26 -10.23 -10.18
N ARG A 7 3.17 -10.74 -11.01
CA ARG A 7 4.44 -11.31 -10.57
C ARG A 7 5.38 -10.20 -10.07
N LEU A 8 5.98 -10.42 -8.91
CA LEU A 8 6.97 -9.51 -8.33
C LEU A 8 8.30 -9.64 -9.09
N ALA A 9 9.08 -8.55 -9.16
CA ALA A 9 10.40 -8.58 -9.79
C ALA A 9 11.42 -9.43 -9.02
N TYR A 10 11.21 -9.57 -7.70
CA TYR A 10 11.99 -10.40 -6.78
C TYR A 10 11.08 -10.89 -5.65
N HIS A 11 11.51 -11.92 -4.93
CA HIS A 11 10.74 -12.45 -3.81
C HIS A 11 10.68 -11.45 -2.66
N ILE A 12 9.49 -11.25 -2.10
CA ILE A 12 9.28 -10.48 -0.87
C ILE A 12 8.62 -11.41 0.12
N GLU A 13 9.25 -11.65 1.27
CA GLU A 13 8.73 -12.58 2.30
C GLU A 13 8.31 -13.93 1.71
N ASP A 14 9.15 -14.47 0.81
CA ASP A 14 8.93 -15.71 0.06
C ASP A 14 7.78 -15.70 -0.98
N TYR A 15 7.04 -14.60 -1.11
CA TYR A 15 6.02 -14.43 -2.15
C TYR A 15 6.63 -14.03 -3.50
N ILE A 16 6.13 -14.65 -4.58
CA ILE A 16 6.49 -14.36 -5.99
C ILE A 16 5.45 -13.55 -6.75
N GLU A 17 4.24 -13.47 -6.21
CA GLU A 17 3.11 -12.78 -6.81
C GLU A 17 2.40 -11.96 -5.74
N GLY A 18 1.87 -10.80 -6.12
CA GLY A 18 1.15 -9.92 -5.23
C GLY A 18 -0.03 -9.26 -5.93
N ILE A 19 -1.00 -8.79 -5.14
CA ILE A 19 -2.14 -8.01 -5.65
C ILE A 19 -1.82 -6.54 -5.45
N TYR A 20 -1.81 -5.78 -6.55
CA TYR A 20 -1.56 -4.35 -6.51
C TYR A 20 -2.88 -3.58 -6.50
N SER A 21 -3.06 -2.74 -5.48
CA SER A 21 -4.25 -1.89 -5.31
C SER A 21 -3.81 -0.46 -5.08
N VAL A 22 -4.37 0.47 -5.87
CA VAL A 22 -4.13 1.91 -5.72
C VAL A 22 -5.43 2.57 -5.29
N TRP A 23 -5.34 3.40 -4.27
CA TRP A 23 -6.47 4.11 -3.68
C TRP A 23 -6.14 5.60 -3.60
N PHE A 24 -7.06 6.42 -4.06
CA PHE A 24 -7.03 7.86 -3.84
C PHE A 24 -8.01 8.18 -2.72
N PHE A 25 -7.53 8.86 -1.68
CA PHE A 25 -8.34 9.27 -0.56
C PHE A 25 -7.92 10.66 -0.11
N ASN A 26 -8.88 11.40 0.43
CA ASN A 26 -8.64 12.67 1.08
C ASN A 26 -8.76 12.46 2.59
N GLY A 27 -7.82 13.01 3.35
CA GLY A 27 -7.78 12.81 4.79
C GLY A 27 -6.86 13.81 5.47
N LYS A 28 -6.98 13.91 6.79
CA LYS A 28 -6.09 14.76 7.59
C LYS A 28 -4.75 14.04 7.83
N PRO A 29 -3.65 14.77 8.11
CA PRO A 29 -2.36 14.17 8.39
C PRO A 29 -2.38 13.12 9.51
N GLU A 30 -3.21 13.33 10.54
CA GLU A 30 -3.35 12.41 11.68
C GLU A 30 -3.95 11.07 11.24
N THR A 31 -4.91 11.11 10.30
CA THR A 31 -5.54 9.90 9.74
C THR A 31 -4.54 9.09 8.92
N VAL A 32 -3.63 9.76 8.20
CA VAL A 32 -2.56 9.10 7.42
C VAL A 32 -1.57 8.40 8.35
N ALA A 33 -1.21 9.04 9.46
CA ALA A 33 -0.30 8.45 10.45
C ALA A 33 -0.89 7.20 11.11
N GLU A 34 -2.18 7.25 11.47
CA GLU A 34 -2.85 6.08 12.06
C GLU A 34 -3.03 4.95 11.04
N LEU A 35 -3.31 5.28 9.77
CA LEU A 35 -3.37 4.28 8.70
C LEU A 35 -2.04 3.57 8.50
N ASP A 36 -0.92 4.31 8.46
CA ASP A 36 0.42 3.73 8.37
C ASP A 36 0.70 2.77 9.54
N ARG A 37 0.31 3.15 10.75
CA ARG A 37 0.45 2.31 11.96
C ARG A 37 -0.34 1.01 11.86
N VAL A 38 -1.60 1.08 11.44
CA VAL A 38 -2.49 -0.10 11.32
C VAL A 38 -2.01 -1.04 10.22
N ILE A 39 -1.56 -0.50 9.07
CA ILE A 39 -1.05 -1.32 7.96
C ILE A 39 0.22 -2.06 8.39
N LYS A 40 1.15 -1.39 9.07
CA LYS A 40 2.39 -2.01 9.57
C LYS A 40 2.15 -3.12 10.59
N LEU A 41 1.06 -3.03 11.37
CA LEU A 41 0.67 -4.07 12.33
C LEU A 41 -0.03 -5.26 11.67
N SER A 42 -0.47 -5.11 10.41
CA SER A 42 -1.22 -6.13 9.72
C SER A 42 -0.33 -6.96 8.80
N ASP A 43 -0.26 -8.26 9.07
CA ASP A 43 0.46 -9.24 8.23
C ASP A 43 -0.18 -9.49 6.85
N ARG A 44 -1.24 -8.75 6.51
CA ARG A 44 -1.95 -8.89 5.23
C ARG A 44 -1.29 -8.12 4.09
N PHE A 45 -0.40 -7.19 4.39
CA PHE A 45 0.23 -6.31 3.42
C PHE A 45 1.72 -6.57 3.33
N LEU A 46 2.18 -7.09 2.19
CA LEU A 46 3.61 -7.32 1.94
C LEU A 46 4.42 -6.01 1.88
N ARG A 47 3.80 -4.96 1.33
CA ARG A 47 4.39 -3.62 1.20
C ARG A 47 3.29 -2.61 0.96
N HIS A 48 3.42 -1.44 1.58
CA HIS A 48 2.59 -0.27 1.29
C HIS A 48 3.46 0.96 1.05
N MET A 49 2.89 1.93 0.34
CA MET A 49 3.50 3.24 0.11
C MET A 49 2.39 4.28 0.12
N ILE A 50 2.57 5.32 0.92
CA ILE A 50 1.66 6.46 1.00
C ILE A 50 2.38 7.65 0.37
N ILE A 51 1.76 8.26 -0.64
CA ILE A 51 2.31 9.40 -1.35
C ILE A 51 1.33 10.56 -1.18
N ARG A 52 1.84 11.71 -0.75
CA ARG A 52 1.06 12.95 -0.81
C ARG A 52 1.00 13.40 -2.26
N GLN A 53 -0.20 13.46 -2.83
CA GLN A 53 -0.39 14.12 -4.11
C GLN A 53 -0.40 15.62 -3.84
N ASP A 54 0.63 16.32 -4.32
CA ASP A 54 0.60 17.77 -4.39
C ASP A 54 -0.32 18.16 -5.57
N GLU A 55 -1.23 19.11 -5.35
CA GLU A 55 -1.98 19.72 -6.45
C GLU A 55 -0.97 20.47 -7.36
N LYS A 56 -1.00 20.17 -8.65
CA LYS A 56 -0.16 20.86 -9.65
C LYS A 56 -0.65 22.28 -9.91
#